data_AF-A0A1V5D158-F1
#
_entry.id   AF-A0A1V5D158-F1
#
_cell.length_a   1.000
_cell.length_b   1.000
_cell.length_c   1.000
_cell.angle_alpha   90.00
_cell.angle_beta   90.00
_cell.angle_gamma   90.00
#
_symmetry.space_group_name_H-M   'P 1'
#
loop_
_entity.id
_entity.type
_entity.pdbx_description
1 polymer ?
#
loop_
_entity_poly.entity_id
_entity_poly.type
_entity_poly.pdbx_seq_one_letter_code
_entity_poly.pdbx_strand_id
1 'polypeptide(L)' 'MKTLRQIRKEHVLQVLDHTNWDLKKASEMLKVSESFLRKEIRKIGQTETQEHTPKINK' A
#
# COMPACT_ATOMS: atom_id res chain seq x y z
N MET A 1 6.14 -16.54 7.71
CA MET A 1 4.79 -16.36 7.12
C MET A 1 4.57 -14.89 6.83
N LYS A 2 4.05 -14.53 5.66
CA LYS A 2 3.65 -13.13 5.37
C LYS A 2 2.38 -12.80 6.16
N THR A 3 2.29 -11.61 6.72
CA THR A 3 1.06 -11.14 7.37
C THR A 3 0.00 -10.79 6.33
N LEU A 4 -1.28 -10.84 6.71
CA LEU A 4 -2.38 -10.39 5.84
C LEU A 4 -2.17 -8.94 5.35
N ARG A 5 -1.51 -8.10 6.15
CA ARG A 5 -1.15 -6.73 5.77
C ARG A 5 -0.14 -6.69 4.61
N GLN A 6 0.88 -7.55 4.64
CA GLN A 6 1.87 -7.65 3.57
C GLN A 6 1.26 -8.20 2.30
N ILE A 7 0.45 -9.25 2.40
CA ILE A 7 -0.24 -9.85 1.24
C ILE A 7 -1.16 -8.82 0.58
N ARG A 8 -1.91 -8.05 1.38
CA ARG A 8 -2.77 -6.98 0.86
C ARG A 8 -1.96 -5.87 0.17
N LYS A 9 -0.85 -5.44 0.75
CA LYS A 9 0.04 -4.41 0.15
C LYS A 9 0.58 -4.89 -1.20
N GLU A 10 1.10 -6.11 -1.25
CA GLU A 10 1.65 -6.72 -2.47
C GLU A 10 0.58 -6.82 -3.56
N HIS A 11 -0.64 -7.26 -3.21
CA HIS A 11 -1.74 -7.35 -4.14
C HIS A 11 -2.16 -5.99 -4.72
N VAL A 12 -2.27 -4.94 -3.88
CA VAL A 12 -2.60 -3.59 -4.35
C VAL A 12 -1.52 -3.05 -5.29
N LEU A 13 -0.24 -3.26 -4.96
CA LEU A 13 0.88 -2.82 -5.80
C LEU A 13 0.90 -3.56 -7.14
N GLN A 14 0.65 -4.87 -7.16
CA GLN A 14 0.56 -5.66 -8.39
C GLN A 14 -0.56 -5.16 -9.31
N VAL A 15 -1.73 -4.86 -8.74
CA VAL A 15 -2.85 -4.33 -9.54
C VAL A 15 -2.52 -2.93 -10.07
N LEU A 16 -1.93 -2.06 -9.25
CA LEU A 16 -1.51 -0.72 -9.70
C LEU A 16 -0.47 -0.79 -10.81
N ASP A 17 0.51 -1.68 -10.71
CA ASP A 17 1.53 -1.89 -11.75
C ASP A 17 0.88 -2.39 -13.05
N HIS A 18 0.00 -3.40 -12.95
CA HIS A 18 -0.73 -3.95 -14.09
C HIS A 18 -1.66 -2.93 -14.77
N THR A 19 -2.22 -1.97 -14.01
CA THR A 19 -3.05 -0.89 -14.58
C THR A 19 -2.26 0.34 -14.99
N ASN A 20 -0.92 0.31 -15.00
CA ASN A 20 -0.07 1.48 -15.26
C ASN A 20 -0.43 2.68 -14.35
N TRP A 21 -0.67 2.40 -13.06
CA TRP A 21 -1.05 3.37 -12.05
C TRP A 21 -2.36 4.13 -12.34
N ASP A 22 -3.20 3.61 -13.25
CA ASP A 22 -4.55 4.10 -13.46
C ASP A 22 -5.41 3.74 -12.25
N LEU A 23 -5.62 4.74 -11.38
CA LEU A 23 -6.39 4.59 -10.14
C LEU A 23 -7.83 4.18 -10.40
N LYS A 24 -8.43 4.61 -11.51
CA LYS A 24 -9.81 4.29 -11.83
C LYS A 24 -9.94 2.82 -12.17
N LYS A 25 -9.09 2.32 -13.09
CA LYS A 25 -9.04 0.89 -13.44
C LYS A 25 -8.63 0.01 -12.27
N ALA A 26 -7.67 0.44 -11.46
CA ALA A 26 -7.27 -0.28 -10.27
C ALA A 26 -8.40 -0.37 -9.25
N SER A 27 -9.18 0.71 -9.09
CA SER A 27 -10.32 0.76 -8.17
C SER A 27 -11.43 -0.20 -8.59
N GLU A 28 -11.72 -0.28 -9.90
CA GLU A 28 -12.68 -1.21 -10.48
C GLU A 28 -12.22 -2.66 -10.30
N MET A 29 -10.93 -2.93 -10.53
CA MET A 29 -10.35 -4.28 -10.42
C MET A 29 -10.29 -4.78 -8.96
N LEU A 30 -9.90 -3.91 -8.03
CA LEU A 30 -9.86 -4.21 -6.59
C LEU A 30 -11.24 -4.08 -5.91
N LYS A 31 -12.26 -3.61 -6.63
CA LYS A 31 -13.61 -3.31 -6.11
C LYS A 31 -13.59 -2.41 -4.88
N VAL A 32 -12.74 -1.40 -4.90
CA VAL A 32 -12.61 -0.38 -3.84
C VAL A 32 -12.81 1.00 -4.43
N SER A 33 -12.97 2.02 -3.60
CA SER A 33 -13.02 3.41 -4.08
C SER A 33 -11.62 3.93 -4.41
N GLU A 34 -11.53 4.84 -5.37
CA GLU A 34 -10.29 5.57 -5.67
C GLU A 34 -9.73 6.28 -4.42
N SER A 35 -10.60 6.84 -3.59
CA SER A 35 -10.21 7.51 -2.34
C SER A 35 -9.56 6.54 -1.36
N PHE A 36 -10.01 5.28 -1.32
CA PHE A 36 -9.37 4.23 -0.53
C PHE A 36 -7.98 3.90 -1.08
N LEU A 37 -7.84 3.73 -2.39
CA LEU A 37 -6.54 3.48 -3.03
C LEU A 37 -5.54 4.59 -2.77
N ARG A 38 -5.94 5.86 -2.89
CA ARG A 38 -5.06 7.01 -2.59
C ARG A 38 -4.60 6.99 -1.14
N LYS A 39 -5.49 6.68 -0.19
CA LYS A 39 -5.12 6.54 1.23
C LYS A 39 -4.15 5.39 1.46
N GLU A 40 -4.36 4.26 0.78
CA GLU A 40 -3.53 3.08 0.95
C GLU A 40 -2.15 3.26 0.32
N ILE A 41 -2.06 3.85 -0.88
CA ILE A 41 -0.79 4.25 -1.51
C ILE A 41 -0.03 5.23 -0.62
N ARG A 42 -0.72 6.22 -0.06
CA ARG A 42 -0.11 7.18 0.88
C ARG A 42 0.43 6.51 2.13
N LYS A 43 -0.31 5.55 2.73
CA LYS A 43 0.19 4.77 3.86
C LYS A 43 1.39 3.90 3.49
N ILE A 44 1.37 3.30 2.30
CA ILE A 44 2.48 2.50 1.77
C ILE A 44 3.75 3.34 1.65
N GLY A 45 3.68 4.50 1.01
CA GLY A 45 4.82 5.40 0.87
C GLY A 45 5.30 5.98 2.21
N GLN A 46 4.40 6.20 3.18
CA GLN A 46 4.77 6.64 4.53
C GLN A 46 5.46 5.55 5.36
N THR A 47 5.19 4.27 5.09
CA THR A 47 5.84 3.16 5.81
C THR A 47 7.29 2.89 5.41
N GLU A 48 7.79 3.51 4.34
CA GLU A 48 9.22 3.46 3.96
C GLU A 48 10.07 4.54 4.67
N THR A 49 9.44 5.45 5.42
CA THR A 49 10.12 6.44 6.29
C THR A 49 9.90 6.13 7.78
N GLN A 50 9.90 4.84 8.13
CA GLN A 50 10.17 4.44 9.52
C GLN A 50 11.56 3.83 9.55
N GLU A 51 12.54 4.74 9.53
CA GLU A 51 13.83 4.46 10.14
C GLU A 51 13.56 3.83 11.51
N HIS A 52 14.18 2.67 11.72
CA HIS A 52 14.48 2.17 13.04
C HIS A 52 14.92 3.33 13.93
N THR A 53 14.06 3.82 14.82
CA THR A 53 14.56 4.44 16.04
C THR A 53 14.89 3.28 16.99
N PRO A 54 16.17 2.97 17.25
CA PRO A 54 16.49 2.09 18.36
C PRO A 54 15.97 2.76 19.62
N LYS A 55 15.28 1.97 20.45
CA LYS A 55 14.98 2.32 21.83
C LYS A 55 16.30 2.61 22.55
N ILE A 56 16.68 3.88 22.66
CA ILE A 56 17.67 4.32 23.64
C ILE A 56 16.89 4.50 24.93
N ASN A 57 16.94 3.47 25.77
CA ASN A 57 16.67 3.62 27.19
C ASN A 57 17.81 4.47 27.77
N LYS A 58 17.47 5.53 28.50
CA LYS A 58 18.37 6.27 29.39
C LYS A 58 17.83 6.18 30.80
#